data_AF-A0A7S4KJI4-F1
#
_entry.id   AF-A0A7S4KJI4-F1
#
_cell.length_a   1.000
_cell.length_b   1.000
_cell.length_c   1.000
_cell.angle_alpha   90.00
_cell.angle_beta   90.00
_cell.angle_gamma   90.00
#
_symmetry.space_group_name_H-M   'P 1'
#
loop_
_entity.id
_entity.type
_entity.pdbx_description
1 polymer ?
#
loop_
_entity_poly.entity_id
_entity_poly.type
_entity_poly.pdbx_seq_one_letter_code
_entity_poly.pdbx_strand_id
1 'polypeptide(L)'
;LIVVLSFPVIFMTDAPETPTRLSFKVNKTPQQEMMERVVSPLHPKDLALFQDEEGEFLPISQWKGVFVSPRGEVVKIHWFRMFTESEELDIQAVPDTVTDLSVYGNNLSMQSYGLNDLLQK
;
A
#
# COMPACT_ATOMS: atom_id res chain seq x y z
N LEU A 1 -43.76 31.65 -32.67
CA LEU A 1 -43.20 31.57 -34.04
C LEU A 1 -42.02 30.59 -33.98
N ILE A 2 -42.20 29.41 -34.62
CA ILE A 2 -41.26 28.42 -35.23
C ILE A 2 -39.79 28.42 -34.74
N VAL A 3 -39.05 27.31 -34.51
CA VAL A 3 -39.01 25.97 -35.13
C VAL A 3 -38.32 24.98 -34.16
N VAL A 4 -38.81 23.75 -34.06
CA VAL A 4 -38.07 22.60 -33.49
C VAL A 4 -37.18 22.01 -34.60
N LEU A 5 -35.86 21.91 -34.37
CA LEU A 5 -34.98 21.10 -35.22
C LEU A 5 -34.48 19.89 -34.45
N SER A 6 -34.99 18.74 -34.89
CA SER A 6 -34.49 17.40 -34.63
C SER A 6 -33.21 17.16 -35.41
N PHE A 7 -32.20 16.55 -34.77
CA PHE A 7 -31.31 15.59 -35.43
C PHE A 7 -30.92 14.47 -34.44
N PRO A 8 -31.03 13.19 -34.83
CA PRO A 8 -30.51 12.08 -34.05
C PRO A 8 -29.01 11.95 -34.28
N VAL A 9 -28.23 11.83 -33.22
CA VAL A 9 -26.84 11.35 -33.33
C VAL A 9 -26.85 9.88 -32.95
N ILE A 10 -26.89 9.02 -33.96
CA ILE A 10 -26.64 7.59 -33.83
C ILE A 10 -25.12 7.42 -33.93
N PHE A 11 -24.47 7.05 -32.83
CA PHE A 11 -23.19 6.35 -32.88
C PHE A 11 -23.44 4.92 -32.42
N MET A 12 -23.55 4.02 -33.39
CA MET A 12 -23.39 2.59 -33.20
C MET A 12 -22.11 2.22 -33.96
N THR A 13 -20.98 2.17 -33.27
CA THR A 13 -19.80 1.40 -33.68
C THR A 13 -19.01 0.99 -32.43
N ASP A 14 -19.30 -0.23 -32.00
CA ASP A 14 -18.44 -1.23 -31.36
C ASP A 14 -17.02 -0.78 -30.95
N ALA A 15 -16.85 -0.53 -29.65
CA ALA A 15 -15.64 -0.82 -28.90
C ALA A 15 -16.07 -0.94 -27.42
N PRO A 16 -15.70 -2.00 -26.68
CA PRO A 16 -15.76 -1.93 -25.23
C PRO A 16 -14.74 -0.87 -24.83
N GLU A 17 -15.23 0.34 -24.56
CA GLU A 17 -14.47 1.35 -23.85
C GLU A 17 -14.12 0.73 -22.49
N THR A 18 -12.98 0.06 -22.41
CA THR A 18 -12.31 -0.21 -21.15
C THR A 18 -12.31 1.12 -20.41
N PRO A 19 -12.97 1.23 -19.25
CA PRO A 19 -12.97 2.47 -18.51
C PRO A 19 -11.50 2.79 -18.27
N THR A 20 -11.03 3.85 -18.93
CA THR A 20 -9.69 4.37 -18.73
C THR A 20 -9.69 4.82 -17.28
N ARG A 21 -9.13 3.96 -16.43
CA ARG A 21 -8.99 4.19 -15.00
C ARG A 21 -8.21 5.50 -14.88
N LEU A 22 -8.93 6.57 -14.58
CA LEU A 22 -8.36 7.83 -14.15
C LEU A 22 -7.62 7.49 -12.85
N SER A 23 -6.32 7.19 -12.98
CA SER A 23 -5.42 7.13 -11.84
C SER A 23 -5.31 8.55 -11.32
N PHE A 24 -6.28 8.95 -10.50
CA PHE A 24 -6.08 10.07 -9.61
C PHE A 24 -4.81 9.72 -8.85
N LYS A 25 -3.72 10.44 -9.12
CA LYS A 25 -2.53 10.41 -8.27
C LYS A 25 -3.01 10.88 -6.90
N VAL A 26 -3.48 9.92 -6.10
CA VAL A 26 -3.78 10.13 -4.69
C VAL A 26 -2.47 10.65 -4.13
N ASN A 27 -2.50 11.87 -3.60
CA ASN A 27 -1.33 12.52 -3.05
C ASN A 27 -0.89 11.67 -1.84
N LYS A 28 0.06 10.75 -2.07
CA LYS A 28 0.52 9.82 -1.05
C LYS A 28 1.29 10.60 0.00
N THR A 29 1.06 10.27 1.26
CA THR A 29 1.90 10.84 2.32
C THR A 29 3.30 10.26 2.21
N PRO A 30 4.35 10.97 2.64
CA PRO A 30 5.72 10.42 2.63
C PRO A 30 5.80 9.09 3.37
N GLN A 31 5.07 8.94 4.48
CA GLN A 31 5.05 7.69 5.24
C GLN A 31 4.29 6.57 4.55
N GLN A 32 3.26 6.87 3.74
CA GLN A 32 2.63 5.87 2.88
C GLN A 32 3.67 5.30 1.90
N GLU A 33 4.40 6.14 1.19
CA GLU A 33 5.42 5.70 0.21
C GLU A 33 6.54 4.89 0.87
N MET A 34 6.98 5.31 2.06
CA MET A 34 7.96 4.58 2.87
C MET A 34 7.44 3.19 3.25
N MET A 35 6.23 3.09 3.79
CA MET A 35 5.63 1.82 4.18
C MET A 35 5.35 0.89 2.99
N GLU A 36 4.94 1.44 1.85
CA GLU A 36 4.80 0.68 0.60
C GLU A 36 6.15 0.09 0.16
N ARG A 37 7.25 0.84 0.32
CA ARG A 37 8.59 0.31 0.05
C ARG A 37 8.97 -0.81 1.03
N VAL A 38 8.65 -0.68 2.32
CA VAL A 38 8.91 -1.73 3.34
C VAL A 38 8.32 -3.07 2.91
N VAL A 39 7.08 -3.07 2.42
CA VAL A 39 6.35 -4.29 2.04
C VAL A 39 6.49 -4.67 0.56
N SER A 40 7.06 -3.82 -0.29
CA SER A 40 7.24 -4.08 -1.72
C SER A 40 8.01 -5.37 -2.08
N PRO A 41 8.97 -5.87 -1.27
CA PRO A 41 9.64 -7.13 -1.56
C PRO A 41 8.82 -8.38 -1.20
N LEU A 42 7.66 -8.22 -0.56
CA LEU A 42 6.83 -9.35 -0.15
C LEU A 42 6.33 -10.15 -1.35
N HIS A 43 6.16 -11.45 -1.14
CA HIS A 43 5.50 -12.33 -2.10
C HIS A 43 4.06 -11.84 -2.35
N PRO A 44 3.51 -11.90 -3.57
CA PRO A 44 2.18 -11.35 -3.90
C PRO A 44 1.04 -11.79 -2.97
N LYS A 45 1.09 -13.03 -2.47
CA LYS A 45 0.11 -13.53 -1.48
C LYS A 45 0.13 -12.76 -0.16
N ASP A 46 1.32 -12.41 0.32
CA ASP A 46 1.50 -11.64 1.57
C ASP A 46 1.27 -10.14 1.31
N LEU A 47 1.62 -9.66 0.11
CA LEU A 47 1.37 -8.28 -0.33
C LEU A 47 -0.13 -7.95 -0.39
N ALA A 48 -0.97 -8.93 -0.74
CA ALA A 48 -2.43 -8.81 -0.76
C ALA A 48 -3.04 -8.44 0.61
N LEU A 49 -2.30 -8.58 1.72
CA LEU A 49 -2.73 -8.10 3.03
C LEU A 49 -2.80 -6.56 3.14
N PHE A 50 -2.13 -5.87 2.21
CA PHE A 50 -1.98 -4.41 2.20
C PHE A 50 -2.64 -3.75 0.99
N GLN A 51 -3.28 -4.53 0.12
CA GLN A 51 -3.83 -4.08 -1.15
C GLN A 51 -5.34 -4.32 -1.24
N ASP A 52 -6.01 -3.56 -2.11
CA ASP A 52 -7.39 -3.79 -2.52
C ASP A 52 -7.50 -4.87 -3.63
N GLU A 53 -8.71 -5.12 -4.11
CA GLU A 53 -9.00 -6.12 -5.15
C GLU A 53 -8.36 -5.72 -6.51
N GLU A 54 -8.06 -4.44 -6.69
CA GLU A 54 -7.41 -3.86 -7.85
C GLU A 54 -5.87 -3.87 -7.76
N GLY A 55 -5.31 -4.30 -6.62
CA GLY A 55 -3.87 -4.38 -6.38
C GLY A 55 -3.23 -3.05 -5.98
N GLU A 56 -4.01 -2.05 -5.59
CA GLU A 56 -3.49 -0.80 -5.03
C GLU A 56 -3.30 -0.92 -3.54
N PHE A 57 -2.27 -0.25 -3.03
CA PHE A 57 -2.07 -0.17 -1.59
C PHE A 57 -3.20 0.59 -0.90
N LEU A 58 -3.75 -0.04 0.12
CA LEU A 58 -4.68 0.58 1.04
C LEU A 58 -3.98 1.73 1.78
N PRO A 59 -4.74 2.70 2.34
CA PRO A 59 -4.18 3.66 3.28
C PRO A 59 -3.52 2.95 4.47
N ILE A 60 -2.32 3.39 4.89
CA ILE A 60 -1.57 2.78 6.02
C ILE A 60 -2.36 2.70 7.33
N SER A 61 -3.36 3.57 7.53
CA SER A 61 -4.25 3.51 8.70
C SER A 61 -5.18 2.29 8.71
N GLN A 62 -5.33 1.62 7.56
CA GLN A 62 -6.11 0.39 7.40
C GLN A 62 -5.23 -0.86 7.41
N TRP A 63 -3.90 -0.70 7.42
CA TRP A 63 -2.98 -1.84 7.39
C TRP A 63 -2.99 -2.58 8.73
N LYS A 64 -3.17 -3.89 8.66
CA LYS A 64 -3.17 -4.74 9.85
C LYS A 64 -1.79 -4.68 10.53
N GLY A 65 -1.80 -4.48 11.85
CA GLY A 65 -0.58 -4.41 12.65
C GLY A 65 0.14 -3.06 12.59
N VAL A 66 -0.37 -2.08 11.83
CA VAL A 66 0.17 -0.73 11.79
C VAL A 66 -0.63 0.18 12.72
N PHE A 67 0.07 0.92 13.58
CA PHE A 67 -0.54 1.87 14.49
C PHE A 67 -0.10 3.28 14.13
N VAL A 68 -1.08 4.16 13.99
CA VAL A 68 -0.89 5.54 13.52
C VAL A 68 -1.24 6.52 14.65
N SER A 69 -0.44 7.55 14.81
CA SER A 69 -0.66 8.64 15.78
C SER A 69 -1.87 9.49 15.38
N PRO A 70 -2.39 10.35 16.28
CA PRO A 70 -3.43 11.32 15.93
C PRO A 70 -3.03 12.30 14.81
N ARG A 71 -1.73 12.41 14.49
CA ARG A 71 -1.19 13.23 13.40
C ARG A 71 -1.10 12.49 12.06
N GLY A 72 -1.45 11.20 12.02
CA GLY A 72 -1.34 10.39 10.82
C GLY A 72 0.04 9.75 10.60
N GLU A 73 0.91 9.74 11.62
CA GLU A 73 2.26 9.17 11.54
C GLU A 73 2.29 7.73 12.08
N VAL A 74 2.95 6.81 11.39
CA VAL A 74 3.20 5.44 11.85
C VAL A 74 4.13 5.47 13.05
N VAL A 75 3.64 4.92 14.16
CA VAL A 75 4.39 4.90 15.44
C VAL A 75 4.76 3.49 15.88
N LYS A 76 4.00 2.47 15.46
CA LYS A 76 4.27 1.07 15.79
C LYS A 76 3.88 0.15 14.64
N ILE A 77 4.64 -0.93 14.47
CA ILE A 77 4.41 -1.97 13.45
C ILE A 77 4.55 -3.34 14.10
N HIS A 78 3.44 -4.07 14.24
CA HIS A 78 3.38 -5.40 14.84
C HIS A 78 2.79 -6.41 13.85
N TRP A 79 3.67 -7.16 13.19
CA TRP A 79 3.32 -8.19 12.22
C TRP A 79 3.72 -9.57 12.77
N PHE A 80 2.79 -10.25 13.43
CA PHE A 80 3.00 -11.59 13.95
C PHE A 80 2.37 -12.65 13.05
N ARG A 81 3.19 -13.57 12.51
CA ARG A 81 2.75 -14.68 11.65
C ARG A 81 1.87 -14.21 10.47
N MET A 82 2.23 -13.08 9.88
CA MET A 82 1.53 -12.49 8.73
C MET A 82 2.16 -12.89 7.40
N PHE A 83 3.48 -13.08 7.34
CA PHE A 83 4.19 -13.37 6.10
C PHE A 83 4.65 -14.82 6.09
N THR A 84 4.05 -15.61 5.20
CA THR A 84 4.27 -17.06 5.12
C THR A 84 5.16 -17.46 3.96
N GLU A 85 5.20 -16.63 2.92
CA GLU A 85 5.85 -16.92 1.64
C GLU A 85 6.94 -15.89 1.32
N SER A 86 7.02 -14.81 2.10
CA SER A 86 7.96 -13.71 1.89
C SER A 86 9.23 -13.89 2.68
N GLU A 87 10.36 -13.70 2.00
CA GLU A 87 11.69 -13.85 2.60
C GLU A 87 12.29 -12.51 3.05
N GLU A 88 11.76 -11.36 2.66
CA GLU A 88 12.42 -10.08 2.93
C GLU A 88 11.44 -8.94 3.21
N LEU A 89 11.89 -7.98 4.02
CA LEU A 89 11.29 -6.67 4.23
C LEU A 89 12.38 -5.61 4.05
N ASP A 90 12.04 -4.49 3.43
CA ASP A 90 12.97 -3.35 3.39
C ASP A 90 12.86 -2.55 4.69
N ILE A 91 13.51 -3.05 5.75
CA ILE A 91 13.50 -2.41 7.07
C ILE A 91 14.16 -1.02 7.04
N GLN A 92 15.03 -0.72 6.05
CA GLN A 92 15.64 0.59 5.91
C GLN A 92 14.64 1.66 5.46
N ALA A 93 13.52 1.25 4.86
CA ALA A 93 12.43 2.14 4.47
C ALA A 93 11.43 2.41 5.61
N VAL A 94 11.62 1.86 6.81
CA VAL A 94 10.72 2.11 7.94
C VAL A 94 10.82 3.58 8.37
N PRO A 95 9.68 4.30 8.57
CA PRO A 95 9.71 5.68 9.03
C PRO A 95 10.42 5.85 10.38
N ASP A 96 11.21 6.91 10.53
CA ASP A 96 11.91 7.25 11.79
C ASP A 96 10.95 7.51 12.97
N THR A 97 9.66 7.73 12.68
CA THR A 97 8.62 7.88 13.69
C THR A 97 8.22 6.56 14.36
N VAL A 98 8.67 5.42 13.82
CA VAL A 98 8.40 4.10 14.38
C VAL A 98 9.26 3.87 15.61
N THR A 99 8.59 3.74 16.74
CA THR A 99 9.21 3.52 18.06
C THR A 99 9.20 2.05 18.49
N ASP A 100 8.43 1.22 17.79
CA ASP A 100 8.21 -0.18 18.14
C ASP A 100 7.95 -0.99 16.86
N LEU A 101 8.93 -1.83 16.49
CA LEU A 101 8.89 -2.68 15.32
C LEU A 101 9.03 -4.15 15.74
N SER A 102 8.01 -4.94 15.46
CA SER A 102 7.92 -6.34 15.87
C SER A 102 7.40 -7.19 14.71
N VAL A 103 8.29 -7.94 14.08
CA VAL A 103 8.02 -8.77 12.87
C VAL A 103 8.26 -10.26 13.09
N TYR A 104 8.02 -10.76 14.31
CA TYR A 104 8.33 -12.13 14.70
C TYR A 104 7.33 -13.17 14.16
N GLY A 105 7.78 -14.42 14.06
CA GLY A 105 6.93 -15.54 13.62
C GLY A 105 6.57 -15.52 12.12
N ASN A 106 7.23 -14.68 11.33
CA ASN A 106 7.13 -14.66 9.88
C ASN A 106 8.24 -15.52 9.25
N ASN A 107 8.06 -15.90 7.98
CA ASN A 107 9.06 -16.64 7.21
C ASN A 107 10.13 -15.73 6.56
N LEU A 108 10.55 -14.68 7.27
CA LEU A 108 11.52 -13.72 6.74
C LEU A 108 12.93 -14.28 6.86
N SER A 109 13.66 -14.33 5.75
CA SER A 109 15.10 -14.47 5.75
C SER A 109 15.70 -13.19 6.33
N MET A 110 16.34 -13.29 7.49
CA MET A 110 17.14 -12.19 7.99
C MET A 110 18.38 -12.08 7.10
N GLN A 111 18.31 -11.25 6.05
CA GLN A 111 19.54 -10.64 5.57
C GLN A 111 20.11 -9.84 6.75
N SER A 112 21.35 -10.16 7.10
CA SER A 112 22.07 -9.78 8.32
C SER A 112 22.37 -8.28 8.40
N TYR A 113 21.34 -7.44 8.42
CA TYR A 113 21.48 -6.00 8.56
C TYR A 113 20.80 -5.53 9.86
N GLY A 114 21.63 -5.31 10.87
CA GLY A 114 21.47 -4.16 11.77
C GLY A 114 20.29 -4.13 12.74
N LEU A 115 19.60 -5.24 13.06
CA LEU A 115 18.56 -5.22 14.12
C LEU A 115 19.11 -4.80 15.50
N ASN A 116 20.42 -4.85 15.71
CA ASN A 116 21.07 -4.36 16.92
C ASN A 116 21.18 -2.81 16.98
N ASP A 117 21.08 -2.09 15.86
CA ASP A 117 21.22 -0.62 15.84
C ASP A 117 19.89 0.12 16.07
N LEU A 118 18.75 -0.53 15.87
CA LEU A 118 17.42 0.07 16.05
C LEU A 118 16.93 0.04 17.51
N LEU A 119 17.60 -0.69 18.40
CA LEU A 119 17.25 -0.78 19.83
C LEU A 119 18.19 0.03 20.75
N GLN A 120 19.12 0.82 20.19
CA GLN A 120 20.09 1.63 20.95
C GLN A 120 19.93 3.15 20.82
N LYS A 121 18.83 3.66 20.25
CA LYS A 121 18.52 5.09 20.22
C LYS A 121 17.40 5.47 21.18
#